data_AF-A0A946SUY8-F1
#
_entry.id   AF-A0A946SUY8-F1
#
_cell.length_a   1.000
_cell.length_b   1.000
_cell.length_c   1.000
_cell.angle_alpha   90.00
_cell.angle_beta   90.00
_cell.angle_gamma   90.00
#
_symmetry.space_group_name_H-M   'P 1'
#
loop_
_entity.id
_entity.type
_entity.pdbx_description
1 polymer ?
#
loop_
_entity_poly.entity_id
_entity_poly.type
_entity_poly.pdbx_seq_one_letter_code
_entity_poly.pdbx_strand_id
1 'polypeptide(L)'
;MQAERARRAVLPLFVALTVWIGCGGDDSVTGLFAAPADGDDALDDRVARLFPEFFPEGVPHSIALGSIVHGGPAKDGIPALTRPTVIPAAAADYLDPGDIVLGLEMNGVARAYPLRIMNWHEIVNDSLGGVPVAVTYCPLCGTGIAFDPILDGKALEFGVSGLLHNSDLLMYDRDTDTPSLWQQALGTAVVGPRNETRLQILPLAHSRWDDWKAAHPASTVLSTDTGFGRNYSRDPYAGYNQDEGLFFAVDGEKRDLPRKTWVYGLIHNGAARAYPLDDIGANQALNDAVGGEAVLVVTGSGSPPSGRAYRRGELRFTLADGALTDASGGAWEITETALVGPDGSRLDRLSDGFVAFWFAWSTFYPNTDIYDGEEADPDLEPQRVEGLAPDRWGRIKGPDGGADG
;
A
#
# COMPACT_ATOMS: atom_id res chain seq x y z
N MET A 1 -52.49 -57.33 -22.19
CA MET A 1 -51.02 -57.37 -22.08
C MET A 1 -50.66 -56.41 -20.96
N GLN A 2 -50.42 -56.80 -19.69
CA GLN A 2 -49.28 -57.60 -19.17
C GLN A 2 -47.98 -57.26 -19.92
N ALA A 3 -46.88 -56.80 -19.31
CA ALA A 3 -46.33 -57.18 -18.02
C ALA A 3 -45.39 -56.11 -17.39
N GLU A 4 -45.07 -56.41 -16.14
CA GLU A 4 -44.32 -55.75 -15.07
C GLU A 4 -42.77 -55.83 -15.17
N ARG A 5 -42.09 -55.03 -14.32
CA ARG A 5 -40.75 -55.23 -13.68
C ARG A 5 -39.49 -54.97 -14.55
N ALA A 6 -38.34 -54.51 -14.03
CA ALA A 6 -37.80 -54.49 -12.67
C ALA A 6 -36.76 -53.36 -12.46
N ARG A 7 -36.61 -52.91 -11.20
CA ARG A 7 -35.42 -52.20 -10.68
C ARG A 7 -34.21 -53.13 -10.57
N ARG A 8 -33.00 -52.64 -10.80
CA ARG A 8 -31.77 -53.11 -10.13
C ARG A 8 -30.85 -51.93 -9.80
N ALA A 9 -30.46 -51.86 -8.53
CA ALA A 9 -29.43 -51.01 -7.98
C ALA A 9 -28.06 -51.69 -8.10
N VAL A 10 -26.99 -50.91 -8.31
CA VAL A 10 -25.61 -51.26 -7.91
C VAL A 10 -24.91 -49.96 -7.47
N LEU A 11 -24.37 -49.97 -6.25
CA LEU A 11 -23.53 -48.96 -5.59
C LEU A 11 -22.06 -49.47 -5.58
N PRO A 12 -21.09 -48.74 -5.01
CA PRO A 12 -20.00 -47.99 -5.65
C PRO A 12 -18.66 -48.78 -5.73
N LEU A 13 -17.67 -48.27 -6.45
CA LEU A 13 -16.28 -48.76 -6.37
C LEU A 13 -15.45 -47.81 -5.50
N PHE A 14 -15.07 -48.28 -4.31
CA PHE A 14 -14.03 -47.70 -3.47
C PHE A 14 -12.66 -48.08 -4.02
N VAL A 15 -11.75 -47.11 -4.18
CA VAL A 15 -10.31 -47.37 -4.28
C VAL A 15 -9.64 -46.67 -3.11
N ALA A 16 -9.03 -47.48 -2.25
CA ALA A 16 -8.20 -47.08 -1.14
C ALA A 16 -6.82 -46.64 -1.65
N LEU A 17 -6.32 -45.51 -1.16
CA LEU A 17 -4.90 -45.17 -1.24
C LEU A 17 -4.34 -45.11 0.19
N THR A 18 -3.38 -45.99 0.44
CA THR A 18 -2.72 -46.24 1.71
C THR A 18 -1.78 -45.07 2.06
N VAL A 19 -1.94 -44.47 3.23
CA VAL A 19 -1.02 -43.49 3.80
C VAL A 19 0.13 -44.22 4.48
N TRP A 20 1.37 -43.92 4.07
CA TRP A 20 2.58 -44.33 4.77
C TRP A 20 2.91 -43.25 5.81
N ILE A 21 2.91 -43.62 7.09
CA ILE A 21 3.39 -42.77 8.19
C ILE A 21 4.89 -43.02 8.32
N GLY A 22 5.69 -42.02 7.96
CA GLY A 22 7.10 -41.93 8.35
C GLY A 22 7.26 -40.79 9.35
N CYS A 23 7.50 -41.13 10.62
CA CYS A 23 8.00 -40.18 11.62
C CYS A 23 9.53 -40.13 11.55
N GLY A 24 10.09 -38.92 11.63
CA GLY A 24 11.43 -38.69 12.15
C GLY A 24 12.30 -37.76 11.30
N GLY A 25 12.51 -36.53 11.80
CA GLY A 25 13.58 -35.65 11.37
C GLY A 25 13.21 -34.18 11.56
N ASP A 26 13.61 -33.60 12.68
CA ASP A 26 13.72 -32.16 12.87
C ASP A 26 14.52 -31.55 11.71
N ASP A 27 13.91 -30.65 10.95
CA ASP A 27 14.61 -29.58 10.27
C ASP A 27 13.66 -28.38 10.16
N SER A 28 14.15 -27.25 10.64
CA SER A 28 13.50 -25.95 10.67
C SER A 28 12.92 -25.57 9.30
N VAL A 29 11.63 -25.26 9.30
CA VAL A 29 10.86 -24.80 8.15
C VAL A 29 11.43 -23.45 7.67
N THR A 30 12.02 -23.44 6.48
CA THR A 30 12.37 -22.25 5.72
C THR A 30 11.09 -21.57 5.23
N GLY A 31 10.82 -20.39 5.76
CA GLY A 31 9.60 -19.63 5.53
C GLY A 31 9.61 -18.74 4.29
N LEU A 32 8.38 -18.49 3.83
CA LEU A 32 7.81 -17.35 3.08
C LEU A 32 8.65 -16.53 2.07
N PHE A 33 9.63 -17.12 1.39
CA PHE A 33 10.01 -16.81 0.00
C PHE A 33 10.59 -18.07 -0.64
N ALA A 34 9.91 -19.21 -0.45
CA ALA A 34 10.24 -20.38 -1.23
C ALA A 34 9.87 -20.06 -2.69
N ALA A 35 10.87 -20.10 -3.58
CA ALA A 35 10.63 -20.20 -5.02
C ALA A 35 9.51 -21.23 -5.23
N PRO A 36 8.53 -20.97 -6.12
CA PRO A 36 7.36 -21.82 -6.24
C PRO A 36 7.80 -23.28 -6.43
N ALA A 37 7.31 -24.14 -5.53
CA ALA A 37 7.50 -25.58 -5.63
C ALA A 37 6.71 -26.09 -6.84
N ASP A 38 7.41 -26.40 -7.93
CA ASP A 38 6.97 -27.20 -9.10
C ASP A 38 5.57 -26.91 -9.69
N GLY A 39 5.00 -25.74 -9.42
CA GLY A 39 3.92 -25.14 -10.20
C GLY A 39 4.54 -24.51 -11.43
N ASP A 40 3.88 -24.63 -12.59
CA ASP A 40 4.37 -24.14 -13.86
C ASP A 40 4.65 -22.62 -13.75
N ASP A 41 5.91 -22.25 -13.51
CA ASP A 41 6.43 -20.87 -13.51
C ASP A 41 6.44 -20.28 -14.94
N ALA A 42 5.78 -20.97 -15.87
CA ALA A 42 5.54 -20.50 -17.21
C ALA A 42 4.66 -19.25 -17.19
N LEU A 43 5.28 -18.13 -17.56
CA LEU A 43 4.60 -16.89 -17.89
C LEU A 43 3.55 -17.11 -18.98
N ASP A 44 2.39 -16.45 -18.90
CA ASP A 44 1.41 -16.47 -19.98
C ASP A 44 2.05 -15.98 -21.29
N ASP A 45 1.92 -16.81 -22.31
CA ASP A 45 2.45 -16.63 -23.65
C ASP A 45 2.15 -15.24 -24.28
N ARG A 46 0.97 -14.67 -23.97
CA ARG A 46 0.60 -13.32 -24.45
C ARG A 46 1.32 -12.24 -23.68
N VAL A 47 1.47 -12.40 -22.36
CA VAL A 47 2.26 -11.47 -21.53
C VAL A 47 3.71 -11.46 -22.00
N ALA A 48 4.33 -12.63 -22.18
CA ALA A 48 5.70 -12.75 -22.67
C ALA A 48 5.93 -12.03 -24.02
N ARG A 49 4.95 -12.12 -24.94
CA ARG A 49 5.02 -11.47 -26.26
C ARG A 49 4.78 -9.97 -26.23
N LEU A 50 3.90 -9.48 -25.35
CA LEU A 50 3.55 -8.06 -25.27
C LEU A 50 4.54 -7.25 -24.45
N PHE A 51 5.26 -7.91 -23.54
CA PHE A 51 6.16 -7.27 -22.58
C PHE A 51 7.53 -7.96 -22.49
N PRO A 52 8.22 -8.24 -23.62
CA PRO A 52 9.45 -9.02 -23.62
C PRO A 52 10.59 -8.36 -22.82
N GLU A 53 10.56 -7.04 -22.62
CA GLU A 53 11.60 -6.32 -21.88
C GLU A 53 11.66 -6.65 -20.38
N PHE A 54 10.56 -7.11 -19.78
CA PHE A 54 10.51 -7.48 -18.37
C PHE A 54 10.88 -8.94 -18.12
N PHE A 55 10.91 -9.76 -19.18
CA PHE A 55 11.04 -11.22 -19.08
C PHE A 55 12.12 -11.78 -20.00
N PRO A 56 13.38 -11.28 -19.95
CA PRO A 56 14.48 -11.97 -20.59
C PRO A 56 14.68 -13.37 -19.97
N GLU A 57 15.30 -14.28 -20.72
CA GLU A 57 15.61 -15.62 -20.25
C GLU A 57 16.43 -15.57 -18.93
N GLY A 58 15.96 -16.28 -17.92
CA GLY A 58 16.62 -16.34 -16.61
C GLY A 58 16.46 -15.07 -15.75
N VAL A 59 15.45 -14.22 -16.03
CA VAL A 59 15.17 -13.04 -15.20
C VAL A 59 14.97 -13.42 -13.73
N PRO A 60 15.67 -12.77 -12.77
CA PRO A 60 15.42 -12.99 -11.34
C PRO A 60 14.00 -12.59 -10.98
N HIS A 61 13.33 -13.38 -10.15
CA HIS A 61 11.97 -13.09 -9.68
C HIS A 61 11.71 -13.73 -8.31
N SER A 62 10.81 -13.12 -7.53
CA SER A 62 10.38 -13.60 -6.20
C SER A 62 8.90 -13.97 -6.13
N ILE A 63 8.19 -13.82 -7.26
CA ILE A 63 6.81 -14.28 -7.47
C ILE A 63 6.76 -15.21 -8.67
N ALA A 64 5.79 -16.12 -8.71
CA ALA A 64 5.59 -16.98 -9.87
C ALA A 64 5.25 -16.14 -11.10
N LEU A 65 5.99 -16.27 -12.21
CA LEU A 65 5.76 -15.46 -13.40
C LEU A 65 4.37 -15.69 -14.00
N GLY A 66 3.83 -16.90 -13.85
CA GLY A 66 2.47 -17.27 -14.27
C GLY A 66 1.34 -16.56 -13.52
N SER A 67 1.60 -15.94 -12.35
CA SER A 67 0.59 -15.16 -11.62
C SER A 67 0.49 -13.70 -12.10
N ILE A 68 1.42 -13.25 -12.97
CA ILE A 68 1.40 -11.92 -13.56
C ILE A 68 0.39 -11.88 -14.70
N VAL A 69 -0.53 -10.92 -14.64
CA VAL A 69 -1.59 -10.75 -15.64
C VAL A 69 -1.50 -9.41 -16.35
N HIS A 70 -1.95 -9.38 -17.60
CA HIS A 70 -2.06 -8.16 -18.39
C HIS A 70 -3.34 -7.38 -18.01
N GLY A 71 -3.17 -6.15 -17.52
CA GLY A 71 -4.27 -5.27 -17.11
C GLY A 71 -5.06 -4.65 -18.26
N GLY A 72 -4.62 -4.82 -19.52
CA GLY A 72 -5.23 -4.26 -20.73
C GLY A 72 -4.39 -3.17 -21.41
N PRO A 73 -3.90 -2.14 -20.71
CA PRO A 73 -2.96 -1.17 -21.28
C PRO A 73 -1.62 -1.82 -21.66
N ALA A 74 -0.99 -1.34 -22.73
CA ALA A 74 0.43 -1.62 -22.97
C ALA A 74 1.30 -0.86 -21.94
N LYS A 75 2.61 -1.11 -21.94
CA LYS A 75 3.58 -0.31 -21.18
C LYS A 75 3.41 1.18 -21.50
N ASP A 76 3.34 1.99 -20.44
CA ASP A 76 3.04 3.43 -20.47
C ASP A 76 1.70 3.79 -21.16
N GLY A 77 0.79 2.83 -21.39
CA GLY A 77 -0.57 3.09 -21.87
C GLY A 77 -1.40 3.92 -20.88
N ILE A 78 -1.03 3.86 -19.60
CA ILE A 78 -1.38 4.82 -18.56
C ILE A 78 -0.10 5.65 -18.31
N PRO A 79 -0.02 6.90 -18.80
CA PRO A 79 1.24 7.62 -18.78
C PRO A 79 1.54 8.15 -17.38
N ALA A 80 2.61 7.69 -16.75
CA ALA A 80 3.12 8.30 -15.53
C ALA A 80 3.55 9.75 -15.79
N LEU A 81 3.31 10.64 -14.82
CA LEU A 81 3.75 12.03 -14.90
C LEU A 81 5.20 12.14 -14.38
N THR A 82 6.04 12.90 -15.09
CA THR A 82 7.39 13.25 -14.65
C THR A 82 7.50 14.76 -14.54
N ARG A 83 7.89 15.26 -13.37
CA ARG A 83 8.02 16.70 -13.07
C ARG A 83 6.77 17.49 -13.48
N PRO A 84 5.59 17.14 -12.95
CA PRO A 84 4.34 17.74 -13.41
C PRO A 84 4.23 19.22 -13.06
N THR A 85 3.37 19.93 -13.79
CA THR A 85 2.96 21.29 -13.42
C THR A 85 2.14 21.26 -12.14
N VAL A 86 2.43 22.17 -11.21
CA VAL A 86 1.67 22.36 -9.97
C VAL A 86 1.24 23.81 -9.85
N ILE A 87 0.12 24.03 -9.17
CA ILE A 87 -0.44 25.36 -8.92
C ILE A 87 -0.63 25.58 -7.41
N PRO A 88 -0.74 26.83 -6.93
CA PRO A 88 -1.13 27.10 -5.55
C PRO A 88 -2.50 26.50 -5.22
N ALA A 89 -2.69 25.98 -4.00
CA ALA A 89 -3.98 25.43 -3.54
C ALA A 89 -5.15 26.42 -3.67
N ALA A 90 -4.88 27.72 -3.54
CA ALA A 90 -5.88 28.77 -3.72
C ALA A 90 -6.40 28.87 -5.18
N ALA A 91 -5.61 28.43 -6.16
CA ALA A 91 -5.93 28.52 -7.59
C ALA A 91 -6.59 27.24 -8.16
N ALA A 92 -6.72 26.17 -7.37
CA ALA A 92 -7.39 24.94 -7.79
C ALA A 92 -8.90 25.06 -7.69
N ASP A 93 -9.49 25.75 -8.65
CA ASP A 93 -10.94 25.89 -8.86
C ASP A 93 -11.59 24.63 -9.47
N TYR A 94 -10.78 23.71 -9.98
CA TYR A 94 -11.24 22.45 -10.56
C TYR A 94 -11.52 21.35 -9.51
N LEU A 95 -11.27 21.61 -8.22
CA LEU A 95 -11.53 20.66 -7.13
C LEU A 95 -12.73 21.10 -6.29
N ASP A 96 -13.62 20.15 -6.06
CA ASP A 96 -14.75 20.30 -5.15
C ASP A 96 -14.29 20.01 -3.70
N PRO A 97 -14.93 20.58 -2.66
CA PRO A 97 -14.54 20.37 -1.26
C PRO A 97 -14.39 18.90 -0.85
N GLY A 98 -15.28 18.03 -1.35
CA GLY A 98 -15.29 16.60 -1.04
C GLY A 98 -14.36 15.73 -1.89
N ASP A 99 -13.62 16.31 -2.85
CA ASP A 99 -12.66 15.55 -3.63
C ASP A 99 -11.56 14.97 -2.75
N ILE A 100 -11.14 13.75 -3.07
CA ILE A 100 -10.02 13.14 -2.35
C ILE A 100 -8.70 13.47 -3.04
N VAL A 101 -7.73 13.89 -2.22
CA VAL A 101 -6.34 14.11 -2.60
C VAL A 101 -5.44 13.20 -1.79
N LEU A 102 -4.34 12.80 -2.41
CA LEU A 102 -3.18 12.28 -1.69
C LEU A 102 -2.33 13.47 -1.25
N GLY A 103 -2.16 13.64 0.05
CA GLY A 103 -1.38 14.72 0.65
C GLY A 103 -0.01 14.22 1.10
N LEU A 104 1.04 14.96 0.73
CA LEU A 104 2.42 14.68 1.15
C LEU A 104 3.09 15.98 1.60
N GLU A 105 3.85 15.93 2.69
CA GLU A 105 4.70 17.02 3.16
C GLU A 105 6.14 16.54 3.31
N MET A 106 7.07 17.22 2.63
CA MET A 106 8.50 16.96 2.73
C MET A 106 9.23 18.26 3.02
N ASN A 107 10.08 18.27 4.06
CA ASN A 107 10.89 19.43 4.46
C ASN A 107 10.09 20.74 4.56
N GLY A 108 8.87 20.67 5.13
CA GLY A 108 7.95 21.80 5.29
C GLY A 108 7.25 22.26 4.02
N VAL A 109 7.41 21.55 2.90
CA VAL A 109 6.70 21.82 1.64
C VAL A 109 5.62 20.77 1.44
N ALA A 110 4.37 21.22 1.42
CA ALA A 110 3.19 20.37 1.25
C ALA A 110 2.64 20.41 -0.19
N ARG A 111 2.21 19.24 -0.69
CA ARG A 111 1.57 19.09 -2.00
C ARG A 111 0.42 18.09 -1.96
N ALA A 112 -0.66 18.43 -2.66
CA ALA A 112 -1.77 17.53 -2.93
C ALA A 112 -1.72 16.96 -4.36
N TYR A 113 -2.04 15.67 -4.48
CA TYR A 113 -2.18 14.93 -5.74
C TYR A 113 -3.60 14.37 -5.83
N PRO A 114 -4.54 15.04 -6.54
CA PRO A 114 -5.93 14.64 -6.55
C PRO A 114 -6.18 13.29 -7.19
N LEU A 115 -7.03 12.46 -6.57
CA LEU A 115 -7.37 11.13 -7.12
C LEU A 115 -7.98 11.22 -8.51
N ARG A 116 -8.71 12.29 -8.81
CA ARG A 116 -9.26 12.53 -10.16
C ARG A 116 -8.19 12.67 -11.25
N ILE A 117 -6.94 12.97 -10.90
CA ILE A 117 -5.78 12.93 -11.80
C ILE A 117 -5.05 11.60 -11.64
N MET A 118 -4.82 11.14 -10.39
CA MET A 118 -4.10 9.89 -10.13
C MET A 118 -4.78 8.66 -10.77
N ASN A 119 -6.11 8.62 -10.87
CA ASN A 119 -6.84 7.54 -11.57
C ASN A 119 -6.51 7.43 -13.07
N TRP A 120 -5.89 8.45 -13.68
CA TRP A 120 -5.54 8.46 -15.10
C TRP A 120 -4.03 8.29 -15.35
N HIS A 121 -3.22 8.38 -14.30
CA HIS A 121 -1.77 8.45 -14.41
C HIS A 121 -1.04 7.46 -13.52
N GLU A 122 -1.66 7.06 -12.41
CA GLU A 122 -1.22 6.11 -11.38
C GLU A 122 0.11 6.42 -10.69
N ILE A 123 1.05 7.09 -11.35
CA ILE A 123 2.38 7.40 -10.86
C ILE A 123 2.73 8.85 -11.22
N VAL A 124 3.29 9.56 -10.24
CA VAL A 124 3.87 10.89 -10.39
C VAL A 124 5.30 10.86 -9.84
N ASN A 125 6.29 10.97 -10.72
CA ASN A 125 7.69 11.21 -10.35
C ASN A 125 7.89 12.71 -10.15
N ASP A 126 8.08 13.14 -8.91
CA ASP A 126 8.09 14.55 -8.53
C ASP A 126 9.34 14.92 -7.71
N SER A 127 9.52 16.22 -7.48
CA SER A 127 10.39 16.75 -6.45
C SER A 127 9.61 17.64 -5.50
N LEU A 128 9.68 17.33 -4.21
CA LEU A 128 8.99 18.03 -3.13
C LEU A 128 9.97 18.31 -2.00
N GLY A 129 9.99 19.54 -1.48
CA GLY A 129 10.92 19.89 -0.39
C GLY A 129 12.41 19.72 -0.76
N GLY A 130 12.75 19.74 -2.05
CA GLY A 130 14.12 19.54 -2.54
C GLY A 130 14.57 18.08 -2.65
N VAL A 131 13.68 17.11 -2.39
CA VAL A 131 13.97 15.68 -2.52
C VAL A 131 13.09 15.04 -3.60
N PRO A 132 13.56 14.00 -4.31
CA PRO A 132 12.75 13.24 -5.25
C PRO A 132 11.71 12.40 -4.49
N VAL A 133 10.51 12.26 -5.04
CA VAL A 133 9.45 11.42 -4.51
C VAL A 133 8.73 10.72 -5.65
N ALA A 134 8.30 9.47 -5.44
CA ALA A 134 7.40 8.77 -6.36
C ALA A 134 6.04 8.59 -5.67
N VAL A 135 5.03 9.34 -6.10
CA VAL A 135 3.66 9.25 -5.57
C VAL A 135 2.85 8.35 -6.47
N THR A 136 2.23 7.32 -5.88
CA THR A 136 1.57 6.24 -6.61
C THR A 136 0.14 6.07 -6.12
N TYR A 137 -0.75 5.64 -7.01
CA TYR A 137 -2.11 5.25 -6.69
C TYR A 137 -2.53 4.08 -7.56
N CYS A 138 -2.87 2.95 -6.93
CA CYS A 138 -3.48 1.80 -7.58
C CYS A 138 -5.02 1.89 -7.43
N PRO A 139 -5.77 2.24 -8.49
CA PRO A 139 -7.23 2.43 -8.38
C PRO A 139 -7.99 1.14 -8.06
N LEU A 140 -7.43 -0.01 -8.44
CA LEU A 140 -8.03 -1.33 -8.18
C LEU A 140 -7.91 -1.73 -6.70
N CYS A 141 -6.81 -1.32 -6.05
CA CYS A 141 -6.53 -1.58 -4.64
C CYS A 141 -6.97 -0.43 -3.72
N GLY A 142 -7.35 0.72 -4.29
CA GLY A 142 -7.63 1.94 -3.53
C GLY A 142 -6.41 2.44 -2.75
N THR A 143 -5.21 2.12 -3.23
CA THR A 143 -3.98 2.21 -2.44
C THR A 143 -3.11 3.35 -2.94
N GLY A 144 -2.96 4.39 -2.12
CA GLY A 144 -2.08 5.54 -2.38
C GLY A 144 -0.83 5.46 -1.51
N ILE A 145 0.35 5.41 -2.15
CA ILE A 145 1.65 5.29 -1.46
C ILE A 145 2.66 6.23 -2.10
N ALA A 146 3.42 6.95 -1.27
CA ALA A 146 4.61 7.67 -1.71
C ALA A 146 5.87 6.89 -1.33
N PHE A 147 6.87 6.91 -2.21
CA PHE A 147 8.17 6.28 -1.98
C PHE A 147 9.30 7.29 -2.05
N ASP A 148 10.36 7.04 -1.28
CA ASP A 148 11.69 7.56 -1.57
C ASP A 148 12.27 6.73 -2.73
N PRO A 149 12.45 7.32 -3.92
CA PRO A 149 12.93 6.59 -5.08
C PRO A 149 14.47 6.52 -5.14
N ILE A 150 15.19 6.99 -4.13
CA ILE A 150 16.65 6.98 -4.12
C ILE A 150 17.15 5.57 -3.80
N LEU A 151 17.85 4.98 -4.76
CA LEU A 151 18.56 3.71 -4.62
C LEU A 151 20.00 3.88 -5.09
N ASP A 152 20.96 3.43 -4.29
CA ASP A 152 22.40 3.56 -4.59
C ASP A 152 22.83 5.01 -4.93
N GLY A 153 22.20 5.99 -4.28
CA GLY A 153 22.46 7.42 -4.50
C GLY A 153 21.87 8.00 -5.80
N LYS A 154 21.00 7.26 -6.50
CA LYS A 154 20.31 7.71 -7.71
C LYS A 154 18.80 7.67 -7.50
N ALA A 155 18.12 8.74 -7.90
CA ALA A 155 16.66 8.74 -7.96
C ALA A 155 16.21 7.92 -9.17
N LEU A 156 15.42 6.87 -8.93
CA LEU A 156 14.75 6.12 -9.98
C LEU A 156 13.51 6.91 -10.45
N GLU A 157 13.23 6.87 -11.76
CA GLU A 157 11.90 7.22 -12.28
C GLU A 157 11.08 5.95 -12.57
N PHE A 158 9.81 5.96 -12.18
CA PHE A 158 8.89 4.86 -12.37
C PHE A 158 7.89 5.12 -13.50
N GLY A 159 7.54 4.07 -14.24
CA GLY A 159 6.45 4.05 -15.21
C GLY A 159 5.40 2.98 -14.87
N VAL A 160 4.27 3.04 -15.55
CA VAL A 160 3.20 2.04 -15.43
C VAL A 160 3.45 0.93 -16.45
N SER A 161 3.60 -0.31 -15.97
CA SER A 161 3.91 -1.43 -16.87
C SER A 161 2.70 -1.91 -17.67
N GLY A 162 1.47 -1.72 -17.16
CA GLY A 162 0.26 -2.36 -17.68
C GLY A 162 0.07 -3.81 -17.19
N LEU A 163 0.97 -4.29 -16.32
CA LEU A 163 0.90 -5.60 -15.68
C LEU A 163 0.40 -5.47 -14.24
N LEU A 164 -0.24 -6.53 -13.77
CA LEU A 164 -0.76 -6.65 -12.41
C LEU A 164 -0.31 -7.97 -11.80
N HIS A 165 -0.16 -7.97 -10.48
CA HIS A 165 -0.06 -9.17 -9.66
C HIS A 165 -0.96 -8.99 -8.44
N ASN A 166 -1.86 -9.94 -8.19
CA ASN A 166 -2.90 -9.82 -7.16
C ASN A 166 -3.73 -8.54 -7.26
N SER A 167 -4.17 -8.19 -8.48
CA SER A 167 -4.87 -6.93 -8.83
C SER A 167 -4.08 -5.64 -8.57
N ASP A 168 -2.89 -5.73 -7.99
CA ASP A 168 -2.07 -4.59 -7.66
C ASP A 168 -1.12 -4.24 -8.80
N LEU A 169 -0.85 -2.95 -8.91
CA LEU A 169 -0.02 -2.36 -9.95
C LEU A 169 1.42 -2.88 -9.86
N LEU A 170 1.92 -3.42 -10.97
CA LEU A 170 3.36 -3.57 -11.16
C LEU A 170 3.91 -2.30 -11.83
N MET A 171 4.63 -1.49 -11.07
CA MET A 171 5.40 -0.37 -11.61
C MET A 171 6.66 -0.89 -12.29
N TYR A 172 7.34 -0.08 -13.11
CA TYR A 172 8.66 -0.44 -13.62
C TYR A 172 9.65 0.72 -13.48
N ASP A 173 10.93 0.44 -13.21
CA ASP A 173 11.97 1.48 -13.23
C ASP A 173 12.43 1.78 -14.66
N ARG A 174 12.50 3.06 -15.04
CA ARG A 174 12.79 3.51 -16.42
C ARG A 174 14.27 3.51 -16.78
N ASP A 175 15.17 3.47 -15.79
CA ASP A 175 16.58 3.81 -15.95
C ASP A 175 17.51 2.61 -16.18
N THR A 176 16.99 1.53 -16.76
CA THR A 176 17.77 0.32 -17.05
C THR A 176 17.42 -0.27 -18.41
N ASP A 177 18.42 -0.86 -19.08
CA ASP A 177 18.21 -1.64 -20.32
C ASP A 177 17.32 -2.87 -20.08
N THR A 178 17.24 -3.33 -18.83
CA THR A 178 16.38 -4.41 -18.35
C THR A 178 15.64 -3.94 -17.09
N PRO A 179 14.44 -3.34 -17.26
CA PRO A 179 13.66 -2.81 -16.15
C PRO A 179 13.24 -3.89 -15.15
N SER A 180 13.20 -3.54 -13.87
CA SER A 180 12.56 -4.37 -12.83
C SER A 180 11.09 -4.01 -12.70
N LEU A 181 10.25 -5.00 -12.40
CA LEU A 181 8.86 -4.80 -12.01
C LEU A 181 8.77 -4.68 -10.48
N TRP A 182 8.03 -3.70 -10.00
CA TRP A 182 7.88 -3.37 -8.58
C TRP A 182 6.43 -3.49 -8.15
N GLN A 183 6.17 -4.31 -7.14
CA GLN A 183 4.87 -4.45 -6.50
C GLN A 183 4.55 -3.19 -5.70
N GLN A 184 3.55 -2.42 -6.13
CA GLN A 184 3.21 -1.14 -5.53
C GLN A 184 2.84 -1.28 -4.04
N ALA A 185 2.00 -2.24 -3.67
CA ALA A 185 1.57 -2.43 -2.28
C ALA A 185 2.71 -2.82 -1.30
N LEU A 186 3.82 -3.39 -1.81
CA LEU A 186 4.97 -3.80 -1.00
C LEU A 186 6.12 -2.78 -1.06
N GLY A 187 6.19 -1.99 -2.14
CA GLY A 187 7.35 -1.18 -2.49
C GLY A 187 8.56 -2.02 -2.91
N THR A 188 8.36 -3.27 -3.35
CA THR A 188 9.44 -4.24 -3.58
C THR A 188 9.53 -4.64 -5.05
N ALA A 189 10.74 -4.72 -5.59
CA ALA A 189 11.00 -5.29 -6.90
C ALA A 189 10.78 -6.81 -6.85
N VAL A 190 9.91 -7.33 -7.72
CA VAL A 190 9.49 -8.75 -7.73
C VAL A 190 9.94 -9.50 -8.96
N VAL A 191 10.35 -8.79 -10.01
CA VAL A 191 10.96 -9.34 -11.24
C VAL A 191 12.05 -8.37 -11.70
N GLY A 192 13.16 -8.88 -12.21
CA GLY A 192 14.22 -8.09 -12.83
C GLY A 192 15.49 -7.99 -11.97
N PRO A 193 16.49 -7.20 -12.42
CA PRO A 193 17.81 -7.13 -11.78
C PRO A 193 17.78 -6.60 -10.35
N ARG A 194 16.70 -5.93 -9.93
CA ARG A 194 16.54 -5.40 -8.58
C ARG A 194 15.70 -6.29 -7.67
N ASN A 195 15.34 -7.51 -8.08
CA ASN A 195 14.49 -8.43 -7.32
C ASN A 195 14.83 -8.44 -5.81
N GLU A 196 13.79 -8.40 -4.98
CA GLU A 196 13.82 -8.31 -3.51
C GLU A 196 14.31 -6.96 -2.94
N THR A 197 14.70 -6.00 -3.77
CA THR A 197 15.00 -4.64 -3.31
C THR A 197 13.71 -3.92 -2.94
N ARG A 198 13.73 -3.18 -1.82
CA ARG A 198 12.56 -2.45 -1.30
C ARG A 198 12.80 -0.95 -1.21
N LEU A 199 11.80 -0.18 -1.64
CA LEU A 199 11.73 1.27 -1.48
C LEU A 199 11.25 1.64 -0.07
N GLN A 200 11.75 2.74 0.45
CA GLN A 200 11.23 3.31 1.68
C GLN A 200 9.88 3.99 1.40
N ILE A 201 8.87 3.67 2.21
CA ILE A 201 7.57 4.35 2.17
C ILE A 201 7.68 5.72 2.87
N LEU A 202 7.05 6.73 2.28
CA LEU A 202 6.91 8.08 2.82
C LEU A 202 5.50 8.30 3.38
N PRO A 203 5.35 9.10 4.45
CA PRO A 203 4.07 9.31 5.11
C PRO A 203 3.12 10.11 4.22
N LEU A 204 2.15 9.41 3.60
CA LEU A 204 1.16 9.99 2.72
C LEU A 204 -0.24 9.84 3.34
N ALA A 205 -1.08 10.86 3.19
CA ALA A 205 -2.45 10.83 3.69
C ALA A 205 -3.46 10.89 2.54
N HIS A 206 -4.52 10.09 2.62
CA HIS A 206 -5.76 10.43 1.92
C HIS A 206 -6.44 11.56 2.69
N SER A 207 -6.96 12.55 2.00
CA SER A 207 -7.67 13.66 2.65
C SER A 207 -8.71 14.23 1.71
N ARG A 208 -9.83 14.71 2.28
CA ARG A 208 -10.71 15.59 1.51
C ARG A 208 -9.99 16.89 1.18
N TRP A 209 -10.32 17.48 0.06
CA TRP A 209 -9.67 18.68 -0.43
C TRP A 209 -9.87 19.87 0.52
N ASP A 210 -11.07 20.02 1.09
CA ASP A 210 -11.34 21.05 2.08
C ASP A 210 -10.51 20.89 3.36
N ASP A 211 -10.45 19.68 3.91
CA ASP A 211 -9.63 19.35 5.08
C ASP A 211 -8.14 19.63 4.79
N TRP A 212 -7.61 19.15 3.66
CA TRP A 212 -6.21 19.39 3.28
C TRP A 212 -5.91 20.88 3.07
N LYS A 213 -6.79 21.61 2.40
CA LYS A 213 -6.59 23.05 2.13
C LYS A 213 -6.69 23.89 3.40
N ALA A 214 -7.51 23.48 4.37
CA ALA A 214 -7.59 24.13 5.67
C ALA A 214 -6.31 23.90 6.49
N ALA A 215 -5.77 22.67 6.49
CA ALA A 215 -4.54 22.33 7.18
C ALA A 215 -3.29 22.91 6.50
N HIS A 216 -3.27 22.98 5.17
CA HIS A 216 -2.13 23.41 4.37
C HIS A 216 -2.50 24.49 3.34
N PRO A 217 -2.90 25.71 3.78
CA PRO A 217 -3.38 26.77 2.87
C PRO A 217 -2.30 27.27 1.90
N ALA A 218 -1.02 27.11 2.28
CA ALA A 218 0.13 27.47 1.44
C ALA A 218 0.62 26.31 0.54
N SER A 219 -0.04 25.15 0.56
CA SER A 219 0.36 24.00 -0.26
C SER A 219 0.21 24.27 -1.75
N THR A 220 0.89 23.44 -2.53
CA THR A 220 0.65 23.31 -3.97
C THR A 220 -0.25 22.12 -4.26
N VAL A 221 -0.81 22.07 -5.45
CA VAL A 221 -1.61 20.94 -5.91
C VAL A 221 -1.29 20.66 -7.37
N LEU A 222 -1.29 19.39 -7.74
CA LEU A 222 -1.07 18.93 -9.11
C LEU A 222 -2.03 19.65 -10.07
N SER A 223 -1.54 20.13 -11.21
CA SER A 223 -2.37 20.80 -12.21
C SER A 223 -3.08 19.80 -13.12
N THR A 224 -4.23 20.19 -13.68
CA THR A 224 -4.85 19.47 -14.80
C THR A 224 -4.09 19.67 -16.12
N ASP A 225 -3.14 20.61 -16.17
CA ASP A 225 -2.18 20.76 -17.28
C ASP A 225 -1.05 19.72 -17.17
N THR A 226 -1.41 18.47 -17.44
CA THR A 226 -0.49 17.31 -17.35
C THR A 226 0.26 17.04 -18.65
N GLY A 227 -0.07 17.75 -19.73
CA GLY A 227 0.37 17.43 -21.09
C GLY A 227 -0.42 16.32 -21.80
N PHE A 228 -1.47 15.77 -21.18
CA PHE A 228 -2.28 14.70 -21.77
C PHE A 228 -3.75 15.12 -21.96
N GLY A 229 -4.34 14.70 -23.09
CA GLY A 229 -5.76 14.93 -23.40
C GLY A 229 -6.70 14.01 -22.62
N ARG A 230 -6.83 14.23 -21.30
CA ARG A 230 -7.73 13.49 -20.42
C ARG A 230 -8.86 14.39 -19.91
N ASN A 231 -10.01 13.79 -19.59
CA ASN A 231 -11.08 14.48 -18.88
C ASN A 231 -11.03 14.11 -17.38
N TYR A 232 -10.35 14.93 -16.59
CA TYR A 232 -10.19 14.73 -15.14
C TYR A 232 -11.47 14.98 -14.33
N SER A 233 -12.57 15.43 -14.94
CA SER A 233 -13.87 15.45 -14.25
C SER A 233 -14.56 14.09 -14.26
N ARG A 234 -14.01 13.10 -14.98
CA ARG A 234 -14.56 11.74 -15.08
C ARG A 234 -13.63 10.76 -14.40
N ASP A 235 -14.17 9.98 -13.48
CA ASP A 235 -13.48 8.85 -12.89
C ASP A 235 -13.60 7.61 -13.79
N PRO A 236 -12.49 7.03 -14.31
CA PRO A 236 -12.52 5.81 -15.10
C PRO A 236 -12.90 4.56 -14.29
N TYR A 237 -12.86 4.61 -12.96
CA TYR A 237 -13.20 3.51 -12.05
C TYR A 237 -14.49 3.78 -11.24
N ALA A 238 -15.31 4.74 -11.68
CA ALA A 238 -16.53 5.13 -10.97
C ALA A 238 -17.42 3.90 -10.64
N GLY A 239 -17.77 3.76 -9.36
CA GLY A 239 -18.61 2.68 -8.85
C GLY A 239 -17.87 1.37 -8.53
N TYR A 240 -16.61 1.22 -8.92
CA TYR A 240 -15.82 0.01 -8.63
C TYR A 240 -15.62 -0.22 -7.12
N ASN A 241 -15.48 0.85 -6.35
CA ASN A 241 -15.36 0.78 -4.89
C ASN A 241 -16.65 0.37 -4.16
N GLN A 242 -17.80 0.39 -4.85
CA GLN A 242 -19.11 0.01 -4.33
C GLN A 242 -19.49 -1.42 -4.71
N ASP A 243 -18.71 -2.05 -5.59
CA ASP A 243 -18.91 -3.41 -6.07
C ASP A 243 -17.86 -4.35 -5.45
N GLU A 244 -18.33 -5.43 -4.84
CA GLU A 244 -17.47 -6.48 -4.30
C GLU A 244 -16.81 -7.33 -5.41
N GLY A 245 -17.16 -7.14 -6.68
CA GLY A 245 -16.48 -7.74 -7.82
C GLY A 245 -15.05 -7.23 -7.99
N LEU A 246 -14.12 -8.13 -8.26
CA LEU A 246 -12.75 -7.77 -8.64
C LEU A 246 -12.60 -7.87 -10.16
N PHE A 247 -11.92 -6.89 -10.79
CA PHE A 247 -11.60 -6.97 -12.22
C PHE A 247 -10.56 -8.04 -12.51
N PHE A 248 -9.66 -8.28 -11.55
CA PHE A 248 -8.62 -9.31 -11.61
C PHE A 248 -8.69 -10.14 -10.32
N ALA A 249 -8.31 -11.41 -10.39
CA ALA A 249 -8.31 -12.27 -9.21
C ALA A 249 -7.14 -11.92 -8.27
N VAL A 250 -7.26 -12.37 -7.02
CA VAL A 250 -6.18 -12.35 -6.04
C VAL A 250 -6.02 -13.71 -5.42
N ASP A 251 -4.80 -14.05 -5.06
CA ASP A 251 -4.46 -15.27 -4.36
C ASP A 251 -4.73 -15.14 -2.86
N GLY A 252 -5.01 -16.27 -2.21
CA GLY A 252 -5.11 -16.35 -0.74
C GLY A 252 -6.18 -15.44 -0.12
N GLU A 253 -7.20 -15.06 -0.88
CA GLU A 253 -8.18 -14.05 -0.48
C GLU A 253 -8.80 -14.32 0.89
N LYS A 254 -8.68 -13.35 1.79
CA LYS A 254 -9.26 -13.39 3.13
C LYS A 254 -10.65 -12.74 3.16
N ARG A 255 -11.56 -13.38 3.91
CA ARG A 255 -12.98 -13.00 4.01
C ARG A 255 -13.41 -12.55 5.39
N ASP A 256 -12.45 -12.19 6.21
CA ASP A 256 -12.69 -11.66 7.55
C ASP A 256 -13.46 -10.32 7.48
N LEU A 257 -13.27 -9.55 6.39
CA LEU A 257 -14.03 -8.34 6.04
C LEU A 257 -14.51 -8.41 4.57
N PRO A 258 -15.53 -7.61 4.18
CA PRO A 258 -15.85 -7.36 2.78
C PRO A 258 -14.63 -6.87 1.98
N ARG A 259 -14.53 -7.21 0.70
CA ARG A 259 -13.34 -6.91 -0.12
C ARG A 259 -13.03 -5.43 -0.14
N LYS A 260 -14.07 -4.60 -0.31
CA LYS A 260 -13.94 -3.16 -0.49
C LYS A 260 -14.06 -2.35 0.80
N THR A 261 -14.04 -3.01 1.96
CA THR A 261 -13.86 -2.30 3.24
C THR A 261 -12.55 -1.52 3.19
N TRP A 262 -12.62 -0.22 3.50
CA TRP A 262 -11.43 0.61 3.63
C TRP A 262 -10.70 0.25 4.91
N VAL A 263 -9.41 -0.08 4.79
CA VAL A 263 -8.53 -0.29 5.94
C VAL A 263 -7.38 0.71 5.88
N TYR A 264 -7.02 1.27 7.03
CA TYR A 264 -5.67 1.77 7.21
C TYR A 264 -4.83 0.61 7.71
N GLY A 265 -3.85 0.18 6.95
CA GLY A 265 -2.91 -0.84 7.37
C GLY A 265 -1.63 -0.20 7.89
N LEU A 266 -1.11 -0.68 9.01
CA LEU A 266 0.16 -0.24 9.60
C LEU A 266 1.11 -1.43 9.69
N ILE A 267 2.26 -1.32 9.03
CA ILE A 267 3.37 -2.27 9.20
C ILE A 267 4.40 -1.61 10.11
N HIS A 268 4.65 -2.15 11.30
CA HIS A 268 5.61 -1.56 12.22
C HIS A 268 6.38 -2.64 12.98
N ASN A 269 7.72 -2.53 13.01
CA ASN A 269 8.63 -3.51 13.61
C ASN A 269 8.37 -4.98 13.17
N GLY A 270 7.99 -5.15 11.90
CA GLY A 270 7.66 -6.46 11.33
C GLY A 270 6.26 -6.98 11.66
N ALA A 271 5.46 -6.31 12.48
CA ALA A 271 4.04 -6.64 12.67
C ALA A 271 3.17 -5.89 11.65
N ALA A 272 2.03 -6.48 11.27
CA ALA A 272 1.03 -5.81 10.44
C ALA A 272 -0.32 -5.77 11.18
N ARG A 273 -0.94 -4.59 11.23
CA ARG A 273 -2.27 -4.39 11.82
C ARG A 273 -3.16 -3.59 10.89
N ALA A 274 -4.39 -4.06 10.69
CA ALA A 274 -5.40 -3.42 9.85
C ALA A 274 -6.46 -2.76 10.72
N TYR A 275 -6.81 -1.51 10.39
CA TYR A 275 -7.83 -0.72 11.07
C TYR A 275 -9.01 -0.52 10.10
N PRO A 276 -10.15 -1.22 10.28
CA PRO A 276 -11.33 -1.07 9.42
C PRO A 276 -11.96 0.31 9.59
N LEU A 277 -11.69 1.22 8.65
CA LEU A 277 -12.00 2.64 8.78
C LEU A 277 -13.51 2.91 8.73
N ASP A 278 -14.26 2.10 8.00
CA ASP A 278 -15.71 2.23 7.91
C ASP A 278 -16.40 1.87 9.24
N ASP A 279 -15.87 0.88 9.97
CA ASP A 279 -16.40 0.44 11.27
C ASP A 279 -15.96 1.36 12.41
N ILE A 280 -14.72 1.84 12.36
CA ILE A 280 -14.16 2.78 13.35
C ILE A 280 -14.79 4.17 13.21
N GLY A 281 -15.03 4.62 11.97
CA GLY A 281 -15.49 5.96 11.66
C GLY A 281 -14.39 7.03 11.69
N ALA A 282 -14.79 8.26 11.37
CA ALA A 282 -13.88 9.40 11.27
C ALA A 282 -13.65 10.09 12.63
N ASN A 283 -12.56 10.86 12.70
CA ASN A 283 -12.18 11.71 13.83
C ASN A 283 -12.01 10.93 15.13
N GLN A 284 -11.46 9.71 15.05
CA GLN A 284 -11.12 8.89 16.20
C GLN A 284 -9.62 8.97 16.51
N ALA A 285 -9.28 8.81 17.78
CA ALA A 285 -7.92 8.65 18.28
C ALA A 285 -7.82 7.27 18.97
N LEU A 286 -7.16 6.33 18.30
CA LEU A 286 -7.02 4.95 18.76
C LEU A 286 -5.66 4.79 19.41
N ASN A 287 -5.66 4.61 20.73
CA ASN A 287 -4.43 4.30 21.45
C ASN A 287 -4.21 2.79 21.35
N ASP A 288 -3.14 2.39 20.68
CA ASP A 288 -2.88 0.98 20.36
C ASP A 288 -1.40 0.66 20.54
N ALA A 289 -1.02 -0.58 20.22
CA ALA A 289 0.36 -1.00 20.06
C ALA A 289 0.52 -1.84 18.79
N VAL A 290 1.62 -1.64 18.06
CA VAL A 290 1.96 -2.45 16.88
C VAL A 290 3.44 -2.77 16.93
N GLY A 291 3.79 -4.04 16.77
CA GLY A 291 5.19 -4.48 16.78
C GLY A 291 5.95 -4.10 18.06
N GLY A 292 5.27 -4.20 19.21
CA GLY A 292 5.80 -3.86 20.53
C GLY A 292 5.99 -2.37 20.82
N GLU A 293 5.54 -1.48 19.94
CA GLU A 293 5.60 -0.03 20.17
C GLU A 293 4.21 0.56 20.33
N ALA A 294 4.07 1.42 21.34
CA ALA A 294 2.86 2.18 21.60
C ALA A 294 2.63 3.24 20.50
N VAL A 295 1.49 3.13 19.81
CA VAL A 295 1.10 4.01 18.70
C VAL A 295 -0.24 4.68 18.93
N LEU A 296 -0.43 5.86 18.33
CA LEU A 296 -1.71 6.52 18.18
C LEU A 296 -2.12 6.48 16.71
N VAL A 297 -3.26 5.87 16.39
CA VAL A 297 -3.87 5.96 15.05
C VAL A 297 -4.97 7.01 15.07
N VAL A 298 -4.90 7.98 14.17
CA VAL A 298 -5.91 9.02 13.98
C VAL A 298 -6.64 8.76 12.67
N THR A 299 -7.97 8.64 12.72
CA THR A 299 -8.82 8.47 11.54
C THR A 299 -9.45 9.79 11.11
N GLY A 300 -9.66 9.95 9.81
CA GLY A 300 -10.30 11.14 9.23
C GLY A 300 -11.37 10.78 8.22
N SER A 301 -12.19 11.78 7.87
CA SER A 301 -13.30 11.60 6.93
C SER A 301 -12.83 11.50 5.47
N GLY A 302 -13.73 11.09 4.58
CA GLY A 302 -13.47 10.92 3.16
C GLY A 302 -13.92 9.55 2.64
N SER A 303 -13.90 9.38 1.32
CA SER A 303 -14.05 8.07 0.68
C SER A 303 -13.14 8.04 -0.56
N PRO A 304 -11.91 7.49 -0.48
CA PRO A 304 -11.32 6.79 0.68
C PRO A 304 -11.20 7.64 1.97
N PRO A 305 -11.40 7.05 3.17
CA PRO A 305 -11.13 7.73 4.44
C PRO A 305 -9.63 7.95 4.68
N SER A 306 -9.29 8.74 5.70
CA SER A 306 -7.91 9.00 6.09
C SER A 306 -7.48 8.15 7.28
N GLY A 307 -6.21 7.74 7.31
CA GLY A 307 -5.53 7.21 8.51
C GLY A 307 -4.12 7.78 8.65
N ARG A 308 -3.68 8.04 9.88
CA ARG A 308 -2.30 8.43 10.23
C ARG A 308 -1.91 7.72 11.52
N ALA A 309 -0.67 7.24 11.61
CA ALA A 309 -0.13 6.67 12.83
C ALA A 309 1.04 7.50 13.37
N TYR A 310 1.08 7.69 14.68
CA TYR A 310 2.14 8.39 15.39
C TYR A 310 2.68 7.52 16.51
N ARG A 311 3.94 7.71 16.85
CA ARG A 311 4.44 7.24 18.15
C ARG A 311 3.66 7.96 19.24
N ARG A 312 3.35 7.28 20.34
CA ARG A 312 2.76 7.94 21.52
C ARG A 312 3.57 7.79 22.81
N GLY A 313 4.54 6.88 22.83
CA GLY A 313 5.23 6.53 24.07
C GLY A 313 4.22 6.12 25.15
N GLU A 314 4.36 6.64 26.36
CA GLU A 314 3.45 6.35 27.46
C GLU A 314 2.16 7.19 27.43
N LEU A 315 2.08 8.19 26.55
CA LEU A 315 0.94 9.09 26.51
C LEU A 315 -0.32 8.39 25.98
N ARG A 316 -1.46 8.88 26.46
CA ARG A 316 -2.81 8.47 26.06
C ARG A 316 -3.55 9.68 25.57
N PHE A 317 -4.23 9.53 24.43
CA PHE A 317 -4.89 10.62 23.73
C PHE A 317 -6.39 10.40 23.60
N THR A 318 -7.14 11.49 23.61
CA THR A 318 -8.56 11.54 23.24
C THR A 318 -8.76 12.61 22.18
N LEU A 319 -9.53 12.29 21.14
CA LEU A 319 -9.95 13.24 20.11
C LEU A 319 -11.44 13.51 20.28
N ALA A 320 -11.79 14.74 20.66
CA ALA A 320 -13.16 15.18 20.84
C ALA A 320 -13.32 16.58 20.27
N ASP A 321 -14.41 16.82 19.52
CA ASP A 321 -14.71 18.10 18.87
C ASP A 321 -13.53 18.68 18.05
N GLY A 322 -12.74 17.80 17.43
CA GLY A 322 -11.57 18.16 16.63
C GLY A 322 -10.30 18.51 17.42
N ALA A 323 -10.35 18.46 18.76
CA ALA A 323 -9.21 18.69 19.62
C ALA A 323 -8.60 17.37 20.11
N LEU A 324 -7.32 17.13 19.78
CA LEU A 324 -6.55 16.04 20.34
C LEU A 324 -5.98 16.48 21.69
N THR A 325 -6.25 15.72 22.75
CA THR A 325 -5.79 16.01 24.10
C THR A 325 -5.13 14.81 24.76
N ASP A 326 -4.10 15.04 25.55
CA ASP A 326 -3.52 14.00 26.40
C ASP A 326 -4.30 13.81 27.72
N ALA A 327 -3.95 12.79 28.49
CA ALA A 327 -4.58 12.50 29.79
C ALA A 327 -4.45 13.61 30.85
N SER A 328 -3.49 14.54 30.68
CA SER A 328 -3.34 15.71 31.55
C SER A 328 -4.19 16.91 31.10
N GLY A 329 -4.85 16.80 29.94
CA GLY A 329 -5.64 17.86 29.32
C GLY A 329 -4.82 18.80 28.42
N GLY A 330 -3.56 18.47 28.13
CA GLY A 330 -2.73 19.21 27.19
C GLY A 330 -3.26 19.03 25.76
N ALA A 331 -3.41 20.13 25.02
CA ALA A 331 -3.84 20.09 23.62
C ALA A 331 -2.67 19.84 22.68
N TRP A 332 -2.85 18.91 21.75
CA TRP A 332 -1.85 18.50 20.77
C TRP A 332 -2.30 18.84 19.36
N GLU A 333 -1.39 19.39 18.57
CA GLU A 333 -1.60 19.62 17.15
C GLU A 333 -1.25 18.37 16.34
N ILE A 334 -2.15 17.97 15.45
CA ILE A 334 -1.91 16.87 14.50
C ILE A 334 -1.31 17.48 13.23
N THR A 335 -0.05 17.16 12.92
CA THR A 335 0.63 17.61 11.69
C THR A 335 1.01 16.42 10.81
N GLU A 336 1.39 16.68 9.55
CA GLU A 336 1.79 15.61 8.64
C GLU A 336 3.11 14.92 9.02
N THR A 337 3.90 15.49 9.94
CA THR A 337 5.20 14.95 10.36
C THR A 337 5.25 14.47 11.81
N ALA A 338 4.43 15.04 12.69
CA ALA A 338 4.41 14.72 14.12
C ALA A 338 3.12 15.18 14.81
N LEU A 339 2.87 14.66 16.01
CA LEU A 339 2.05 15.36 17.00
C LEU A 339 2.93 16.40 17.70
N VAL A 340 2.40 17.61 17.90
CA VAL A 340 3.11 18.70 18.59
C VAL A 340 2.36 19.08 19.86
N GLY A 341 3.03 18.92 21.00
CA GLY A 341 2.47 19.15 22.32
C GLY A 341 2.53 20.62 22.77
N PRO A 342 1.83 20.96 23.86
CA PRO A 342 1.70 22.35 24.33
C PRO A 342 3.02 22.96 24.82
N ASP A 343 3.99 22.14 25.18
CA ASP A 343 5.35 22.52 25.58
C ASP A 343 6.37 22.47 24.43
N GLY A 344 5.92 22.18 23.20
CA GLY A 344 6.76 21.99 22.04
C GLY A 344 7.35 20.57 21.91
N SER A 345 6.94 19.62 22.76
CA SER A 345 7.25 18.20 22.59
C SER A 345 6.75 17.70 21.23
N ARG A 346 7.44 16.70 20.67
CA ARG A 346 7.15 16.16 19.34
C ARG A 346 7.10 14.64 19.40
N LEU A 347 6.08 14.07 18.76
CA LEU A 347 5.93 12.62 18.59
C LEU A 347 5.82 12.29 17.10
N ASP A 348 6.82 11.61 16.56
CA ASP A 348 6.96 11.41 15.13
C ASP A 348 5.83 10.57 14.52
N ARG A 349 5.43 10.94 13.30
CA ARG A 349 4.57 10.13 12.46
C ARG A 349 5.32 8.89 11.94
N LEU A 350 4.65 7.75 11.94
CA LEU A 350 5.12 6.53 11.29
C LEU A 350 4.81 6.62 9.80
N SER A 351 5.78 6.27 8.93
CA SER A 351 5.59 6.29 7.48
C SER A 351 5.07 4.98 6.90
N ASP A 352 5.01 3.92 7.70
CA ASP A 352 4.89 2.56 7.20
C ASP A 352 3.42 2.09 7.21
N GLY A 353 2.49 3.04 7.08
CA GLY A 353 1.06 2.78 7.01
C GLY A 353 0.37 3.54 5.88
N PHE A 354 -0.64 2.91 5.31
CA PHE A 354 -1.37 3.41 4.14
C PHE A 354 -2.79 2.88 4.10
N VAL A 355 -3.63 3.53 3.30
CA VAL A 355 -5.03 3.12 3.09
C VAL A 355 -5.10 2.16 1.90
N ALA A 356 -5.90 1.11 2.03
CA ALA A 356 -6.17 0.13 0.99
C ALA A 356 -7.58 -0.46 1.16
N PHE A 357 -8.09 -1.10 0.10
CA PHE A 357 -9.17 -2.06 0.26
C PHE A 357 -8.68 -3.31 1.01
N TRP A 358 -9.55 -3.92 1.81
CA TRP A 358 -9.24 -5.11 2.60
C TRP A 358 -8.66 -6.26 1.75
N PHE A 359 -9.25 -6.55 0.59
CA PHE A 359 -8.75 -7.65 -0.25
C PHE A 359 -7.28 -7.41 -0.66
N ALA A 360 -6.92 -6.17 -1.00
CA ALA A 360 -5.57 -5.82 -1.39
C ALA A 360 -4.63 -5.91 -0.20
N TRP A 361 -4.99 -5.33 0.95
CA TRP A 361 -4.17 -5.39 2.16
C TRP A 361 -3.92 -6.83 2.61
N SER A 362 -4.99 -7.62 2.77
CA SER A 362 -4.92 -8.98 3.31
C SER A 362 -4.22 -9.98 2.39
N THR A 363 -4.20 -9.74 1.07
CA THR A 363 -3.42 -10.57 0.14
C THR A 363 -1.91 -10.38 0.34
N PHE A 364 -1.44 -9.16 0.63
CA PHE A 364 -0.01 -8.89 0.84
C PHE A 364 0.43 -9.04 2.29
N TYR A 365 -0.49 -8.88 3.26
CA TYR A 365 -0.24 -9.04 4.68
C TYR A 365 -1.21 -10.07 5.28
N PRO A 366 -1.12 -11.35 4.89
CA PRO A 366 -2.08 -12.38 5.29
C PRO A 366 -2.06 -12.64 6.79
N ASN A 367 -0.97 -12.38 7.50
CA ASN A 367 -0.90 -12.55 8.96
C ASN A 367 -1.26 -11.26 9.72
N THR A 368 -1.89 -10.29 9.05
CA THR A 368 -2.32 -9.04 9.71
C THR A 368 -3.32 -9.32 10.82
N ASP A 369 -3.12 -8.68 11.97
CA ASP A 369 -4.15 -8.56 12.99
C ASP A 369 -5.19 -7.52 12.54
N ILE A 370 -6.45 -7.71 12.92
CA ILE A 370 -7.52 -6.74 12.65
C ILE A 370 -7.86 -6.07 13.98
N TYR A 371 -7.85 -4.74 13.99
CA TYR A 371 -8.29 -3.95 15.15
C TYR A 371 -9.79 -4.16 15.39
N ASP A 372 -10.13 -4.61 16.59
CA ASP A 372 -11.50 -4.97 17.01
C ASP A 372 -12.05 -4.07 18.13
N GLY A 373 -11.34 -2.98 18.45
CA GLY A 373 -11.66 -2.08 19.55
C GLY A 373 -10.78 -2.26 20.78
N GLU A 374 -9.96 -3.32 20.83
CA GLU A 374 -9.03 -3.57 21.91
C GLU A 374 -7.58 -3.19 21.51
N GLU A 375 -6.87 -2.56 22.44
CA GLU A 375 -5.43 -2.29 22.30
C GLU A 375 -4.67 -3.61 22.32
N ALA A 376 -3.75 -3.80 21.36
CA ALA A 376 -2.86 -4.95 21.39
C ALA A 376 -1.92 -4.87 22.61
N ASP A 377 -1.62 -6.01 23.21
CA ASP A 377 -0.62 -6.08 24.27
C ASP A 377 0.77 -5.76 23.70
N PRO A 378 1.42 -4.66 24.11
CA PRO A 378 2.75 -4.29 23.62
C PRO A 378 3.84 -5.30 24.03
N ASP A 379 3.58 -6.14 25.04
CA ASP A 379 4.54 -7.12 25.54
C ASP A 379 4.43 -8.50 24.85
N LEU A 380 3.41 -8.69 23.98
CA LEU A 380 3.31 -9.89 23.16
C LEU A 380 4.26 -9.81 21.95
N GLU A 381 5.10 -10.83 21.79
CA GLU A 381 5.94 -10.96 20.59
C GLU A 381 5.05 -10.99 19.33
N PRO A 382 5.24 -10.05 18.39
CA PRO A 382 4.37 -9.95 17.23
C PRO A 382 4.55 -11.15 16.29
N GLN A 383 3.47 -11.53 15.60
CA GLN A 383 3.61 -12.36 14.41
C GLN A 383 4.33 -11.55 13.34
N ARG A 384 5.63 -11.81 13.17
CA ARG A 384 6.46 -11.07 12.23
C ARG A 384 6.08 -11.46 10.81
N VAL A 385 5.85 -10.47 9.96
CA VAL A 385 5.83 -10.64 8.52
C VAL A 385 7.25 -11.00 8.09
N GLU A 386 7.41 -12.19 7.50
CA GLU A 386 8.72 -12.66 7.05
C GLU A 386 9.27 -11.78 5.92
N GLY A 387 10.59 -11.61 5.86
CA GLY A 387 11.27 -10.69 4.92
C GLY A 387 11.20 -9.20 5.30
N LEU A 388 10.34 -8.82 6.23
CA LEU A 388 10.35 -7.52 6.91
C LEU A 388 11.31 -7.59 8.11
N ALA A 389 12.61 -7.60 7.85
CA ALA A 389 13.57 -7.36 8.91
C ALA A 389 13.34 -5.94 9.47
N PRO A 390 13.33 -5.74 10.81
CA PRO A 390 13.55 -4.41 11.35
C PRO A 390 14.85 -3.88 10.75
N ASP A 391 14.89 -2.65 10.24
CA ASP A 391 16.19 -2.04 10.00
C ASP A 391 16.94 -2.00 11.35
N ARG A 392 18.27 -1.98 11.33
CA ARG A 392 19.06 -2.29 12.53
C ARG A 392 18.85 -1.27 13.69
N TRP A 393 18.05 -0.19 13.54
CA TRP A 393 17.94 0.90 14.52
C TRP A 393 16.63 1.72 14.56
N GLY A 394 15.57 1.43 13.81
CA GLY A 394 14.33 2.23 13.87
C GLY A 394 14.39 3.63 13.22
N ARG A 395 15.46 3.95 12.44
CA ARG A 395 15.54 4.76 11.16
C ARG A 395 16.86 5.55 10.92
N ILE A 396 17.39 5.40 9.68
CA ILE A 396 18.27 6.19 8.75
C ILE A 396 19.44 7.09 9.28
N LYS A 397 20.65 6.90 8.73
CA LYS A 397 21.81 7.81 8.88
C LYS A 397 21.83 8.96 7.85
N GLY A 398 21.89 10.20 8.34
CA GLY A 398 22.36 11.40 7.62
C GLY A 398 23.86 11.71 7.87
N PRO A 399 24.43 12.73 7.20
CA PRO A 399 25.82 12.76 6.78
C PRO A 399 26.69 13.61 7.73
N ASP A 400 27.31 13.02 8.74
CA ASP A 400 28.45 13.64 9.43
C ASP A 400 29.44 12.55 9.86
N GLY A 401 30.24 12.10 8.88
CA GLY A 401 31.51 11.44 9.14
C GLY A 401 32.56 12.49 9.44
N GLY A 402 32.56 13.03 10.66
CA GLY A 402 33.68 13.82 11.16
C GLY A 402 34.89 12.91 11.41
N ALA A 403 35.89 12.99 10.55
CA ALA A 403 37.23 12.49 10.82
C ALA A 403 38.12 13.69 11.15
N ASP A 404 38.43 13.85 12.44
CA ASP A 404 39.69 14.48 12.84
C ASP A 404 40.82 13.50 12.51
N GLY A 405 41.78 13.96 11.69
CA GLY A 405 42.96 13.23 11.25
C GLY A 405 43.66 13.92 10.08
#